data_AF-A0A2C9X2A4-F1
#
_entry.id   AF-A0A2C9X2A4-F1
#
_cell.length_a   1.000
_cell.length_b   1.000
_cell.length_c   1.000
_cell.angle_alpha   90.00
_cell.angle_beta   90.00
_cell.angle_gamma   90.00
#
_symmetry.space_group_name_H-M   'P 1'
#
loop_
_entity.id
_entity.type
_entity.pdbx_description
1 polymer ?
#
loop_
_entity_poly.entity_id
_entity_poly.type
_entity_poly.pdbx_seq_one_letter_code
_entity_poly.pdbx_strand_id
1 'polypeptide(L)'
;MDYLAIIDRLDEITTTDSAKNDLRLAYRGIRDEKVNQMPEEQAKERFVYYMRPYFIFQLYPRLYREKRWLGLTYDDYLKGINKALEKHGKGAIA
;
A
#
# COMPACT_ATOMS: atom_id res chain seq x y z
N MET A 1 4.03 -13.30 3.38
CA MET A 1 4.37 -11.86 3.34
C MET A 1 3.74 -11.18 4.55
N ASP A 2 4.39 -10.18 5.15
CA ASP A 2 3.80 -9.40 6.24
C ASP A 2 3.31 -8.04 5.72
N TYR A 3 2.01 -7.92 5.52
CA TYR A 3 1.39 -6.71 4.98
C TYR A 3 1.39 -5.53 5.95
N LEU A 4 1.41 -5.79 7.28
CA LEU A 4 1.50 -4.72 8.28
C LEU A 4 2.90 -4.10 8.26
N ALA A 5 3.94 -4.93 8.15
CA ALA A 5 5.31 -4.44 8.03
C ALA A 5 5.53 -3.55 6.78
N ILE A 6 4.79 -3.81 5.68
CA ILE A 6 4.82 -2.93 4.50
C ILE A 6 4.26 -1.55 4.84
N ILE A 7 3.15 -1.48 5.57
CA ILE A 7 2.56 -0.20 5.99
C ILE A 7 3.49 0.56 6.93
N ASP A 8 4.10 -0.13 7.90
CA ASP A 8 5.03 0.50 8.84
C ASP A 8 6.22 1.14 8.10
N ARG A 9 6.78 0.45 7.09
CA ARG A 9 7.86 1.01 6.25
C ARG A 9 7.40 2.20 5.42
N LEU A 10 6.16 2.20 4.94
CA LEU A 10 5.59 3.34 4.22
C LEU A 10 5.36 4.54 5.15
N ASP A 11 4.99 4.32 6.41
CA ASP A 11 4.79 5.39 7.40
C ASP A 11 6.10 6.15 7.65
N GLU A 12 7.24 5.45 7.67
CA GLU A 12 8.58 6.05 7.84
C GLU A 12 8.95 7.07 6.74
N ILE A 13 8.42 6.92 5.52
CA ILE A 13 8.69 7.82 4.40
C ILE A 13 7.56 8.83 4.16
N THR A 14 6.46 8.70 4.91
CA THR A 14 5.26 9.51 4.73
C THR A 14 5.28 10.72 5.66
N THR A 15 5.24 11.91 5.09
CA THR A 15 5.42 13.16 5.85
C THR A 15 4.13 13.95 6.06
N THR A 16 3.11 13.77 5.22
CA THR A 16 1.86 14.55 5.31
C THR A 16 0.82 13.84 6.17
N ASP A 17 0.04 14.62 6.94
CA ASP A 17 -1.01 14.06 7.81
C ASP A 17 -2.11 13.34 7.03
N SER A 18 -2.47 13.85 5.84
CA SER A 18 -3.41 13.17 4.94
C SER A 18 -2.93 11.77 4.58
N ALA A 19 -1.66 11.64 4.18
CA ALA A 19 -1.12 10.35 3.78
C ALA A 19 -0.94 9.39 4.97
N LYS A 20 -0.57 9.93 6.15
CA LYS A 20 -0.55 9.16 7.40
C LYS A 20 -1.94 8.64 7.79
N ASN A 21 -2.99 9.43 7.57
CA ASN A 21 -4.35 8.98 7.82
C ASN A 21 -4.76 7.83 6.89
N ASP A 22 -4.41 7.90 5.60
CA ASP A 22 -4.65 6.81 4.66
C ASP A 22 -3.93 5.52 5.10
N LEU A 23 -2.66 5.61 5.54
CA LEU A 23 -1.92 4.45 6.06
C LEU A 23 -2.51 3.91 7.37
N ARG A 24 -2.97 4.76 8.29
CA ARG A 24 -3.64 4.32 9.53
C ARG A 24 -4.93 3.55 9.25
N LEU A 25 -5.71 4.00 8.26
CA LEU A 25 -6.92 3.29 7.84
C LEU A 25 -6.58 1.93 7.23
N ALA A 26 -5.56 1.88 6.36
CA ALA A 26 -5.09 0.63 5.79
C ALA A 26 -4.58 -0.33 6.88
N TYR A 27 -3.78 0.17 7.83
CA TYR A 27 -3.26 -0.62 8.95
C TYR A 27 -4.38 -1.26 9.75
N ARG A 28 -5.38 -0.47 10.15
CA ARG A 28 -6.54 -0.98 10.92
C ARG A 28 -7.29 -2.04 10.13
N GLY A 29 -7.59 -1.79 8.86
CA GLY A 29 -8.27 -2.77 8.00
C GLY A 29 -7.53 -4.09 7.90
N ILE A 30 -6.23 -4.05 7.59
CA ILE A 30 -5.38 -5.24 7.47
C ILE A 30 -5.30 -6.01 8.79
N ARG A 31 -5.13 -5.30 9.90
CA ARG A 31 -5.04 -5.90 11.24
C ARG A 31 -6.37 -6.52 11.67
N ASP A 32 -7.44 -5.76 11.58
CA ASP A 32 -8.75 -6.14 12.14
C ASP A 32 -9.36 -7.31 11.36
N GLU A 33 -9.14 -7.35 10.04
CA GLU A 33 -9.54 -8.50 9.23
C GLU A 33 -8.54 -9.66 9.25
N LYS A 34 -7.40 -9.50 9.93
CA LYS A 34 -6.34 -10.51 10.00
C LYS A 34 -5.85 -10.95 8.62
N VAL A 35 -5.63 -9.99 7.72
CA VAL A 35 -5.23 -10.25 6.31
C VAL A 35 -3.98 -11.13 6.21
N ASN A 36 -2.99 -10.96 7.11
CA ASN A 36 -1.80 -11.82 7.17
C ASN A 36 -2.09 -13.32 7.44
N GLN A 37 -3.29 -13.65 7.93
CA GLN A 37 -3.72 -15.02 8.24
C GLN A 37 -4.65 -15.60 7.17
N MET A 38 -5.00 -14.82 6.14
CA MET A 38 -5.85 -15.26 5.04
C MET A 38 -5.06 -16.11 4.03
N PRO A 39 -5.74 -16.94 3.21
CA PRO A 39 -5.15 -17.52 2.01
C PRO A 39 -4.54 -16.44 1.13
N GLU A 40 -3.42 -16.76 0.48
CA GLU A 40 -2.58 -15.76 -0.20
C GLU A 40 -3.34 -14.88 -1.19
N GLU A 41 -4.14 -15.48 -2.07
CA GLU A 41 -4.92 -14.72 -3.08
C GLU A 41 -5.93 -13.77 -2.44
N GLN A 42 -6.64 -14.24 -1.41
CA GLN A 42 -7.56 -13.38 -0.65
C GLN A 42 -6.80 -12.26 0.07
N ALA A 43 -5.63 -12.56 0.64
CA ALA A 43 -4.82 -11.58 1.33
C ALA A 43 -4.33 -10.48 0.39
N LYS A 44 -3.88 -10.84 -0.82
CA LYS A 44 -3.47 -9.89 -1.88
C LYS A 44 -4.61 -8.96 -2.28
N GLU A 45 -5.81 -9.50 -2.49
CA GLU A 45 -6.99 -8.71 -2.82
C GLU A 45 -7.34 -7.70 -1.71
N ARG A 46 -7.34 -8.15 -0.45
CA ARG A 46 -7.64 -7.27 0.70
C ARG A 46 -6.54 -6.23 0.91
N PHE A 47 -5.27 -6.59 0.71
CA PHE A 47 -4.18 -5.62 0.73
C PHE A 47 -4.38 -4.51 -0.31
N VAL A 48 -4.65 -4.87 -1.57
CA VAL A 48 -4.90 -3.89 -2.64
C VAL A 48 -6.11 -3.00 -2.31
N TYR A 49 -7.19 -3.59 -1.79
CA TYR A 49 -8.37 -2.84 -1.37
C TYR A 49 -8.02 -1.74 -0.36
N TYR A 50 -7.30 -2.09 0.71
CA TYR A 50 -6.93 -1.14 1.77
C TYR A 50 -5.87 -0.14 1.36
N MET A 51 -4.89 -0.54 0.54
CA MET A 51 -3.81 0.34 0.11
C MET A 51 -4.22 1.32 -0.99
N ARG A 52 -5.35 1.08 -1.66
CA ARG A 52 -5.78 1.87 -2.82
C ARG A 52 -5.80 3.37 -2.58
N PRO A 53 -6.42 3.92 -1.49
CA PRO A 53 -6.44 5.36 -1.27
C PRO A 53 -5.03 5.95 -1.17
N TYR A 54 -4.17 5.37 -0.32
CA TYR A 54 -2.78 5.82 -0.19
C TYR A 54 -2.03 5.74 -1.52
N PHE A 55 -2.18 4.64 -2.25
CA PHE A 55 -1.47 4.43 -3.51
C PHE A 55 -1.87 5.44 -4.60
N ILE A 56 -3.17 5.63 -4.82
CA ILE A 56 -3.66 6.43 -5.94
C ILE A 56 -3.79 7.91 -5.63
N PHE A 57 -3.82 8.34 -4.36
CA PHE A 57 -3.88 9.74 -3.99
C PHE A 57 -2.54 10.29 -3.50
N GLN A 58 -1.70 9.45 -2.87
CA GLN A 58 -0.43 9.89 -2.28
C GLN A 58 0.77 9.49 -3.13
N LEU A 59 0.96 8.18 -3.42
CA LEU A 59 2.14 7.72 -4.15
C LEU A 59 2.09 8.05 -5.66
N TYR A 60 0.95 7.78 -6.29
CA TYR A 60 0.78 7.90 -7.74
C TYR A 60 -0.53 8.62 -8.11
N PRO A 61 -0.71 9.90 -7.73
CA PRO A 61 -1.92 10.71 -8.01
C PRO A 61 -2.28 10.79 -9.50
N ARG A 62 -1.31 10.58 -10.40
CA ARG A 62 -1.54 10.53 -11.83
C ARG A 62 -2.44 9.34 -12.25
N LEU A 63 -2.34 8.19 -11.57
CA LEU A 63 -3.15 7.01 -11.90
C LEU A 63 -4.63 7.23 -11.63
N TYR A 64 -4.97 7.98 -10.58
CA TYR A 64 -6.33 8.42 -10.31
C TYR A 64 -6.85 9.35 -11.41
N ARG A 65 -6.08 10.41 -11.73
CA ARG A 65 -6.44 11.39 -12.77
C ARG A 65 -6.66 10.76 -14.14
N GLU A 66 -5.88 9.74 -14.48
CA GLU A 66 -5.97 9.03 -15.75
C GLU A 66 -6.96 7.83 -15.72
N LYS A 67 -7.63 7.57 -14.59
CA LYS A 67 -8.52 6.40 -14.39
C LYS A 67 -7.85 5.04 -14.65
N ARG A 68 -6.51 4.97 -14.55
CA ARG A 68 -5.72 3.75 -14.81
C ARG A 68 -5.60 2.82 -13.61
N TRP A 69 -6.20 3.18 -12.48
CA TRP A 69 -6.11 2.43 -11.23
C TRP A 69 -7.04 1.20 -11.16
N LEU A 70 -8.06 1.13 -12.01
CA LEU A 70 -9.08 0.07 -11.97
C LEU A 70 -8.55 -1.33 -12.32
N GLY A 71 -7.45 -1.42 -13.07
CA GLY A 71 -6.85 -2.69 -13.49
C GLY A 71 -5.53 -3.02 -12.80
N LEU A 72 -5.15 -2.27 -11.75
CA LEU A 72 -3.89 -2.51 -11.06
C LEU A 72 -3.97 -3.77 -10.20
N THR A 73 -2.99 -4.64 -10.36
CA THR A 73 -2.84 -5.90 -9.63
C THR A 73 -2.05 -5.69 -8.34
N TYR A 74 -2.01 -6.72 -7.49
CA TYR A 74 -1.13 -6.76 -6.33
C TYR A 74 0.34 -6.45 -6.69
N ASP A 75 0.83 -7.04 -7.78
CA ASP A 75 2.23 -6.87 -8.21
C ASP A 75 2.51 -5.43 -8.66
N ASP A 76 1.53 -4.75 -9.28
CA ASP A 76 1.65 -3.34 -9.65
C ASP A 76 1.79 -2.44 -8.40
N TYR A 77 1.03 -2.75 -7.35
CA TYR A 77 1.12 -2.06 -6.06
C TYR A 77 2.48 -2.31 -5.43
N LEU A 78 2.92 -3.57 -5.34
CA LEU A 78 4.21 -3.92 -4.73
C LEU A 78 5.38 -3.26 -5.47
N LYS A 79 5.35 -3.27 -6.81
CA LYS A 79 6.35 -2.59 -7.64
C LYS A 79 6.37 -1.08 -7.41
N GLY A 80 5.20 -0.45 -7.29
CA GLY A 80 5.10 0.98 -6.99
C GLY A 80 5.61 1.32 -5.59
N ILE A 81 5.25 0.52 -4.59
CA ILE A 81 5.70 0.68 -3.21
C ILE A 81 7.23 0.53 -3.13
N ASN A 82 7.80 -0.51 -3.75
CA ASN A 82 9.26 -0.71 -3.77
C ASN A 82 9.99 0.48 -4.38
N LYS A 83 9.51 1.00 -5.52
CA LYS A 83 10.07 2.22 -6.12
C LYS A 83 10.01 3.42 -5.18
N ALA A 84 8.91 3.58 -4.43
CA ALA A 84 8.77 4.66 -3.46
C ALA A 84 9.77 4.52 -2.30
N LEU A 85 9.91 3.31 -1.74
CA LEU A 85 10.86 3.02 -0.66
C LEU A 85 12.31 3.20 -1.10
N GLU A 86 12.68 2.70 -2.29
CA GLU A 86 14.01 2.86 -2.87
C GLU A 86 14.38 4.33 -3.07
N LYS A 87 13.44 5.14 -3.58
CA LYS A 87 13.63 6.58 -3.75
C LYS A 87 13.97 7.30 -2.42
N HIS A 88 13.52 6.75 -1.29
CA HIS A 88 13.78 7.27 0.05
C HIS A 88 14.88 6.49 0.79
N GLY A 89 15.63 5.62 0.11
CA GLY A 89 16.75 4.88 0.69
C GLY A 89 16.36 3.74 1.64
N LYS A 90 15.09 3.30 1.63
CA LYS A 90 14.57 2.28 2.57
C LYS A 90 14.69 0.83 2.09
N GLY A 91 15.30 0.58 0.92
CA GLY A 91 15.42 -0.76 0.32
C GLY A 91 14.07 -1.33 -0.18
N ALA A 92 14.10 -2.42 -0.95
CA ALA A 92 12.88 -3.07 -1.43
C ALA A 92 12.22 -3.97 -0.35
N ILE A 93 10.96 -4.32 -0.55
CA ILE A 93 10.25 -5.40 0.15
C ILE A 93 10.54 -6.69 -0.62
N ALA A 94 10.99 -7.72 0.11
CA ALA A 94 11.29 -9.06 -0.40
C ALA A 94 10.08 -9.99 -0.26
#